data_AF-A0A3E0QPK5-F1
#
_entry.id   AF-A0A3E0QPK5-F1
#
_cell.length_a   1.000
_cell.length_b   1.000
_cell.length_c   1.000
_cell.angle_alpha   90.00
_cell.angle_beta   90.00
_cell.angle_gamma   90.00
#
_symmetry.space_group_name_H-M   'P 1'
#
loop_
_entity.id
_entity.type
_entity.pdbx_description
1 polymer ?
#
loop_
_entity_poly.entity_id
_entity_poly.type
_entity_poly.pdbx_seq_one_letter_code
_entity_poly.pdbx_strand_id
1 'polypeptide(L)'
;MVDARAFRFYGTLLIVAFLGVFAQSSFTGQEVVGPLLKSYIVNNLLAAVIFTLLYNWRKRHIEKLGFLFMAGTGLKFLTFFIVFYPAFHA
;
A
#
# COMPACT_ATOMS: atom_id res chain seq x y z
N MET A 1 7.35 -21.20 8.46
CA MET A 1 6.94 -21.20 7.04
C MET A 1 5.87 -20.14 6.86
N VAL A 2 6.05 -19.20 5.93
CA VAL A 2 5.04 -18.18 5.61
C VAL A 2 3.85 -18.90 4.96
N ASP A 3 2.62 -18.65 5.45
CA ASP A 3 1.39 -19.27 4.91
C ASP A 3 1.25 -18.92 3.42
N ALA A 4 0.90 -19.90 2.59
CA ALA A 4 0.77 -19.74 1.15
C ALA A 4 -0.22 -18.62 0.76
N ARG A 5 -1.24 -18.35 1.57
CA ARG A 5 -2.19 -17.25 1.36
C ARG A 5 -1.55 -15.88 1.59
N ALA A 6 -0.70 -15.76 2.61
CA ALA A 6 0.04 -14.54 2.85
C ALA A 6 1.06 -14.29 1.74
N PHE A 7 1.76 -15.33 1.28
CA PHE A 7 2.67 -15.23 0.14
C PHE A 7 1.96 -14.78 -1.15
N ARG A 8 0.79 -15.37 -1.45
CA ARG A 8 -0.05 -14.96 -2.58
C ARG A 8 -0.41 -13.47 -2.50
N PHE A 9 -0.77 -12.97 -1.32
CA PHE A 9 -1.09 -11.56 -1.16
C PHE A 9 0.10 -10.65 -1.51
N TYR A 10 1.30 -10.93 -0.99
CA TYR A 10 2.48 -10.12 -1.32
C TYR A 10 2.82 -10.18 -2.82
N GLY A 11 2.67 -11.36 -3.44
CA GLY A 11 2.80 -11.51 -4.89
C GLY A 11 1.80 -10.64 -5.65
N THR A 12 0.52 -10.70 -5.29
CA THR A 12 -0.52 -9.84 -5.89
C THR A 12 -0.21 -8.36 -5.66
N LEU A 13 0.23 -7.97 -4.47
CA LEU A 13 0.57 -6.58 -4.15
C LEU A 13 1.69 -6.06 -5.07
N LEU A 14 2.76 -6.82 -5.26
CA LEU A 14 3.87 -6.44 -6.14
C LEU A 14 3.45 -6.37 -7.61
N ILE A 15 2.64 -7.33 -8.08
CA ILE A 15 2.10 -7.31 -9.45
C ILE A 15 1.25 -6.07 -9.66
N VAL A 16 0.33 -5.76 -8.74
CA VAL A 16 -0.54 -4.59 -8.83
C VAL A 16 0.28 -3.29 -8.75
N ALA A 17 1.31 -3.25 -7.90
CA ALA A 17 2.22 -2.10 -7.82
C ALA A 17 2.91 -1.84 -9.16
N PHE A 18 3.45 -2.89 -9.78
CA PHE A 18 4.11 -2.80 -11.07
C PHE A 18 3.15 -2.38 -12.18
N LEU A 19 1.96 -2.99 -12.23
CA LEU A 19 0.92 -2.62 -13.19
C LEU A 19 0.45 -1.16 -13.01
N GLY A 20 0.36 -0.68 -11.77
CA GLY A 20 0.01 0.71 -11.47
C GLY A 20 1.06 1.70 -11.99
N VAL A 21 2.35 1.41 -11.74
CA VAL A 21 3.48 2.20 -12.26
C VAL A 21 3.50 2.20 -13.79
N PHE A 22 3.32 1.03 -14.41
CA PHE A 22 3.27 0.88 -15.86
C PHE A 22 2.09 1.64 -16.48
N ALA A 23 0.89 1.49 -15.91
CA ALA A 23 -0.31 2.17 -16.37
C ALA A 23 -0.16 3.69 -16.27
N GLN A 24 0.33 4.20 -15.13
CA GLN A 24 0.55 5.64 -14.99
C GLN A 24 1.58 6.15 -16.00
N SER A 25 2.71 5.45 -16.17
CA SER A 25 3.74 5.85 -17.16
C SER A 25 3.16 5.87 -18.58
N SER A 26 2.33 4.86 -18.93
CA SER A 26 1.72 4.74 -20.25
C SER A 26 0.67 5.83 -20.53
N PHE A 27 -0.16 6.18 -19.55
CA PHE A 27 -1.21 7.17 -19.74
C PHE A 27 -0.74 8.62 -19.61
N THR A 28 0.28 8.88 -18.78
CA THR A 28 0.76 10.25 -18.52
C THR A 28 2.01 10.62 -19.32
N GLY A 29 2.72 9.63 -19.87
CA GLY A 29 4.02 9.83 -20.51
C GLY A 29 5.13 10.27 -19.54
N GLN A 30 4.87 10.27 -18.23
CA GLN A 30 5.82 10.71 -17.21
C GLN A 30 6.54 9.54 -16.56
N GLU A 31 7.85 9.67 -16.41
CA GLU A 31 8.67 8.72 -15.67
C GLU A 31 8.35 8.75 -14.16
N VAL A 32 8.37 7.57 -13.54
CA VAL A 32 8.11 7.41 -12.10
C VAL A 32 9.38 7.66 -11.33
N VAL A 33 9.70 8.94 -11.11
CA VAL A 33 10.91 9.39 -10.42
C VAL A 33 10.58 10.35 -9.27
N GLY A 34 11.58 10.62 -8.43
CA GLY A 34 11.48 11.64 -7.38
C GLY A 34 10.37 11.38 -6.35
N PRO A 35 9.56 12.40 -6.00
CA PRO A 35 8.46 12.26 -5.04
C PRO A 35 7.42 11.20 -5.44
N LEU A 36 7.21 10.99 -6.74
CA LEU A 36 6.28 10.00 -7.26
C LEU A 36 6.74 8.57 -6.98
N LEU A 37 8.01 8.25 -7.23
CA LEU A 37 8.56 6.95 -6.90
C LEU A 37 8.48 6.66 -5.39
N LYS A 38 8.85 7.66 -4.56
CA LYS A 38 8.79 7.54 -3.10
C LYS A 38 7.36 7.29 -2.61
N SER A 39 6.36 7.96 -3.20
CA SER A 39 4.96 7.77 -2.82
C SER A 39 4.48 6.35 -3.17
N TYR A 40 4.82 5.82 -4.35
CA TYR A 40 4.51 4.43 -4.73
C TYR A 40 5.13 3.40 -3.79
N ILE A 41 6.40 3.59 -3.42
CA ILE A 41 7.12 2.68 -2.51
C ILE A 41 6.47 2.69 -1.12
N VAL A 42 6.28 3.87 -0.53
CA VAL A 42 5.71 3.99 0.82
C VAL A 42 4.25 3.51 0.85
N ASN A 43 3.47 3.80 -0.19
CA ASN A 43 2.09 3.33 -0.34
C ASN A 43 1.99 1.79 -0.37
N ASN A 44 2.94 1.12 -1.04
CA ASN A 44 3.01 -0.34 -1.07
C ASN A 44 3.51 -0.91 0.25
N LEU A 45 4.53 -0.30 0.86
CA LEU A 45 5.05 -0.73 2.16
C LEU A 45 3.97 -0.65 3.24
N LEU A 46 3.21 0.45 3.29
CA LEU A 46 2.07 0.59 4.21
C LEU A 46 1.02 -0.48 3.98
N ALA A 47 0.68 -0.79 2.73
CA ALA A 47 -0.27 -1.87 2.42
C ALA A 47 0.24 -3.24 2.92
N ALA A 48 1.53 -3.54 2.73
CA ALA A 48 2.16 -4.76 3.24
C ALA A 48 2.13 -4.82 4.78
N VAL A 49 2.43 -3.71 5.47
CA VAL A 49 2.37 -3.62 6.94
C VAL A 49 0.93 -3.83 7.44
N ILE A 50 -0.05 -3.12 6.86
CA ILE A 50 -1.46 -3.24 7.24
C ILE A 50 -1.93 -4.69 7.06
N PHE A 51 -1.62 -5.31 5.92
CA PHE A 51 -1.96 -6.71 5.70
C PHE A 51 -1.26 -7.65 6.70
N THR A 52 0.01 -7.42 7.02
CA THR A 52 0.74 -8.22 8.02
C THR A 52 0.04 -8.16 9.38
N LEU A 53 -0.35 -6.96 9.81
CA LEU A 53 -1.08 -6.75 11.07
C LEU A 53 -2.44 -7.48 11.04
N LEU A 54 -3.20 -7.32 9.96
CA LEU A 54 -4.48 -8.01 9.75
C LEU A 54 -4.30 -9.53 9.78
N TYR A 55 -3.33 -10.05 9.04
CA TYR A 55 -3.09 -11.49 8.93
C TYR A 55 -2.72 -12.11 10.28
N ASN A 56 -1.94 -11.40 11.09
CA ASN A 56 -1.56 -11.82 12.44
C ASN A 56 -2.73 -11.74 13.43
N TRP A 57 -3.51 -10.65 13.38
CA TRP A 57 -4.60 -10.42 14.34
C TRP A 57 -5.90 -11.14 13.98
N ARG A 58 -6.00 -11.70 12.76
CA ARG A 58 -7.19 -12.46 12.32
C ARG A 58 -7.58 -13.59 13.26
N LYS A 59 -6.64 -14.21 13.98
CA LYS A 59 -6.95 -15.35 14.85
C LYS A 59 -7.49 -14.93 16.22
N ARG A 60 -7.27 -13.68 16.63
CA ARG A 60 -7.54 -13.20 17.99
C ARG A 60 -8.76 -12.28 18.06
N HIS A 61 -9.01 -11.47 17.03
CA HIS A 61 -10.06 -10.45 17.02
C HIS A 61 -10.73 -10.30 15.64
N ILE A 62 -11.40 -11.35 15.17
CA ILE A 62 -12.07 -11.36 13.84
C ILE A 62 -13.09 -10.24 13.74
N GLU A 63 -13.88 -10.00 14.79
CA GLU A 63 -14.93 -8.96 14.79
C GLU A 63 -14.40 -7.53 14.68
N LYS A 64 -13.13 -7.28 15.04
CA LYS A 64 -12.49 -5.95 14.93
C LYS A 64 -11.64 -5.80 13.68
N LEU A 65 -11.54 -6.86 12.86
CA LEU A 65 -10.62 -6.90 11.72
C LEU A 65 -11.01 -5.89 10.63
N GLY A 66 -12.32 -5.71 10.41
CA GLY A 66 -12.84 -4.68 9.50
C GLY A 66 -12.48 -3.27 9.94
N PHE A 67 -12.58 -2.97 11.25
CA PHE A 67 -12.16 -1.68 11.80
C PHE A 67 -10.65 -1.46 11.67
N LEU A 68 -9.84 -2.48 11.92
CA LEU A 68 -8.39 -2.39 11.75
C LEU A 68 -8.01 -2.13 10.28
N PHE A 69 -8.71 -2.77 9.33
CA PHE A 69 -8.52 -2.51 7.91
C PHE A 69 -8.88 -1.07 7.55
N MET A 70 -10.06 -0.59 7.96
CA MET A 70 -10.49 0.79 7.68
C MET A 70 -9.56 1.83 8.31
N ALA A 71 -9.14 1.62 9.56
CA ALA A 71 -8.19 2.51 10.23
C ALA A 71 -6.82 2.48 9.54
N GLY A 72 -6.33 1.30 9.14
CA GLY A 72 -5.07 1.15 8.42
C GLY A 72 -5.09 1.85 7.06
N THR A 73 -6.15 1.65 6.26
CA THR A 73 -6.28 2.35 4.97
C THR A 73 -6.46 3.85 5.16
N GLY A 74 -7.21 4.28 6.18
CA GLY A 74 -7.31 5.69 6.56
C GLY A 74 -5.94 6.30 6.91
N LEU A 75 -5.13 5.62 7.71
CA LEU A 75 -3.76 6.05 8.04
C LEU A 75 -2.88 6.14 6.79
N LYS A 76 -3.03 5.21 5.86
CA LYS A 76 -2.31 5.23 4.57
C LYS A 76 -2.68 6.46 3.74
N PHE A 77 -3.96 6.83 3.67
CA PHE A 77 -4.41 8.07 3.03
C PHE A 77 -3.88 9.31 3.75
N LEU A 78 -3.97 9.38 5.08
CA LEU A 78 -3.43 10.50 5.87
C LEU A 78 -1.92 10.68 5.64
N THR A 79 -1.17 9.58 5.57
CA THR A 79 0.27 9.62 5.27
C THR A 79 0.53 10.27 3.92
N PHE A 80 -0.28 9.96 2.90
CA PHE A 80 -0.19 10.64 1.60
C PHE A 80 -0.41 12.15 1.73
N PHE A 81 -1.50 12.58 2.37
CA PHE A 81 -1.83 14.00 2.48
C PHE A 81 -0.85 14.81 3.33
N ILE A 82 -0.28 14.22 4.38
CA ILE A 82 0.63 14.94 5.27
C ILE A 82 2.06 14.95 4.71
N VAL A 83 2.53 13.83 4.17
CA VAL A 83 3.95 13.65 3.79
C VAL A 83 4.20 13.94 2.32
N PHE A 84 3.32 13.47 1.44
CA PHE A 84 3.57 13.49 -0.01
C PHE A 84 2.89 14.65 -0.72
N TYR A 85 1.66 15.00 -0.32
CA TYR A 85 0.92 16.10 -0.95
C TYR A 85 1.70 17.43 -0.97
N PRO A 86 2.41 17.84 0.11
CA PRO A 86 3.24 19.05 0.06
C PRO A 86 4.37 18.94 -0.96
N ALA A 87 4.98 17.76 -1.13
CA ALA A 87 6.08 17.55 -2.07
C ALA A 87 5.64 17.57 -3.56
N PHE A 88 4.34 17.41 -3.83
CA PHE A 88 3.76 17.56 -5.17
C PHE A 88 3.28 18.99 -5.48
N HIS A 89 3.14 19.83 -4.46
CA HIS A 89 2.63 21.21 -4.56
C HIS A 89 3.68 22.27 -4.19
N ALA A 90 4.93 21.86 -3.96
CA ALA A 90 6.07 22.73 -3.73
C ALA A 90 6.75 23.09 -5.06
#